data_AF-A0A317GXC4-F1
#
_entry.id   AF-A0A317GXC4-F1
#
_cell.length_a   1.000
_cell.length_b   1.000
_cell.length_c   1.000
_cell.angle_alpha   90.00
_cell.angle_beta   90.00
_cell.angle_gamma   90.00
#
_symmetry.space_group_name_H-M   'P 1'
#
loop_
_entity.id
_entity.type
_entity.pdbx_description
1 polymer ?
#
loop_
_entity_poly.entity_id
_entity_poly.type
_entity_poly.pdbx_seq_one_letter_code
_entity_poly.pdbx_strand_id
1 'polypeptide(L)'
;MEIDEDLVRDTLFGLLRSSSMEPQPDWISVRVLRQPGTPLVRTYVVVIKYPAARDVLLPELDEVTGTRQEAGRETGVWVLTSEEAERLCRRQAGGA
;
A
#
# COMPACT_ATOMS: atom_id res chain seq x y z
N MET A 1 -4.08 7.18 15.63
CA MET A 1 -4.47 5.95 14.91
C MET A 1 -3.21 5.13 14.75
N GLU A 2 -3.19 3.89 15.24
CA GLU A 2 -2.03 3.01 14.99
C GLU A 2 -2.16 2.44 13.58
N ILE A 3 -1.13 2.58 12.76
CA ILE A 3 -1.09 1.98 11.43
C ILE A 3 -0.42 0.61 11.55
N ASP A 4 -1.14 -0.46 11.28
CA ASP A 4 -0.63 -1.82 11.25
C ASP A 4 -0.68 -2.42 9.83
N GLU A 5 -0.21 -3.66 9.71
CA GLU A 5 -0.17 -4.38 8.43
C GLU A 5 -1.57 -4.56 7.81
N ASP A 6 -2.55 -4.89 8.66
CA ASP A 6 -3.90 -5.19 8.22
C ASP A 6 -4.60 -3.92 7.73
N LEU A 7 -4.44 -2.79 8.43
CA LEU A 7 -5.01 -1.51 8.02
C LEU A 7 -4.48 -1.04 6.66
N VAL A 8 -3.17 -1.19 6.41
CA VAL A 8 -2.58 -0.84 5.11
C VAL A 8 -3.11 -1.78 4.02
N ARG A 9 -3.17 -3.09 4.29
CA ARG A 9 -3.72 -4.07 3.34
C ARG A 9 -5.19 -3.79 3.02
N ASP A 10 -5.99 -3.53 4.03
CA ASP A 10 -7.43 -3.26 3.90
C ASP A 10 -7.69 -1.94 3.17
N THR A 11 -6.83 -0.95 3.37
CA THR A 11 -6.84 0.30 2.59
C THR A 11 -6.61 0.03 1.11
N LEU A 12 -5.58 -0.77 0.76
CA LEU A 12 -5.30 -1.13 -0.63
C LEU A 12 -6.44 -1.95 -1.24
N PHE A 13 -7.04 -2.87 -0.48
CA PHE A 13 -8.24 -3.60 -0.91
C PHE A 13 -9.44 -2.67 -1.12
N GLY A 14 -9.61 -1.67 -0.26
CA GLY A 14 -10.62 -0.62 -0.42
C GLY A 14 -10.46 0.14 -1.74
N LEU A 15 -9.23 0.56 -2.05
CA LEU A 15 -8.92 1.27 -3.30
C LEU A 15 -9.22 0.44 -4.56
N LEU A 16 -8.91 -0.86 -4.52
CA LEU A 16 -9.29 -1.80 -5.60
C LEU A 16 -10.80 -1.89 -5.76
N ARG A 17 -11.55 -2.03 -4.66
CA ARG A 17 -13.03 -2.09 -4.70
C ARG A 17 -13.64 -0.80 -5.22
N SER A 18 -13.13 0.36 -4.81
CA SER A 18 -13.55 1.67 -5.35
C SER A 18 -13.33 1.77 -6.87
N SER A 19 -12.35 1.03 -7.39
CA SER A 19 -12.06 0.91 -8.82
C SER A 19 -12.81 -0.26 -9.49
N SER A 20 -13.88 -0.78 -8.87
CA SER A 20 -14.68 -1.91 -9.36
C SER A 20 -13.92 -3.23 -9.53
N MET A 21 -12.82 -3.41 -8.80
CA MET A 21 -12.03 -4.64 -8.79
C MET A 21 -12.22 -5.36 -7.46
N GLU A 22 -12.66 -6.62 -7.48
CA GLU A 22 -12.79 -7.43 -6.26
C GLU A 22 -11.42 -8.04 -5.89
N PRO A 23 -10.78 -7.60 -4.78
CA PRO A 23 -9.45 -8.06 -4.41
C PRO A 23 -9.46 -9.51 -3.92
N GLN A 24 -8.43 -10.27 -4.29
CA GLN A 24 -8.17 -11.59 -3.72
C GLN A 24 -7.08 -11.50 -2.63
N PRO A 25 -7.16 -12.34 -1.57
CA PRO A 25 -6.22 -12.28 -0.45
C PRO A 25 -4.74 -12.46 -0.82
N ASP A 26 -4.44 -13.18 -1.89
CA ASP A 26 -3.09 -13.51 -2.33
C ASP A 26 -2.44 -12.46 -3.25
N TRP A 27 -3.24 -11.49 -3.73
CA TRP A 27 -2.77 -10.45 -4.66
C TRP A 27 -1.85 -9.43 -4.00
N ILE A 28 -2.10 -9.09 -2.73
CA ILE A 28 -1.36 -8.05 -2.00
C ILE A 28 -0.83 -8.64 -0.71
N SER A 29 0.47 -8.50 -0.49
CA SER A 29 1.13 -8.80 0.77
C SER A 29 1.70 -7.51 1.34
N VAL A 30 1.38 -7.20 2.59
CA VAL A 30 2.02 -6.11 3.33
C VAL A 30 2.89 -6.76 4.41
N ARG A 31 4.07 -6.19 4.69
CA ARG A 31 4.95 -6.60 5.78
C ARG A 31 5.47 -5.39 6.51
N VAL A 32 5.43 -5.41 7.84
CA VAL A 32 5.99 -4.33 8.66
C VAL A 32 7.37 -4.71 9.18
N LEU A 33 8.37 -3.95 8.78
CA LEU A 33 9.70 -3.97 9.37
C LEU A 33 9.75 -2.94 10.51
N ARG A 34 10.10 -3.40 11.70
CA ARG A 34 10.29 -2.56 12.88
C ARG A 34 11.78 -2.30 13.06
N GLN A 35 12.17 -1.04 13.17
CA GLN A 35 13.56 -0.73 13.49
C GLN A 35 13.83 -0.95 14.99
N PRO A 36 14.85 -1.74 15.36
CA PRO A 36 15.21 -1.94 16.75
C PRO A 36 15.69 -0.61 17.36
N GLY A 37 15.11 -0.22 18.49
CA GLY A 37 15.42 1.04 19.19
C GLY A 37 14.53 2.24 18.82
N THR A 38 13.72 2.14 17.77
CA THR A 38 12.80 3.20 17.31
C THR A 38 11.40 2.65 17.03
N PRO A 39 10.59 2.33 18.08
CA PRO A 39 9.29 1.65 17.91
C PRO A 39 8.24 2.42 17.10
N LEU A 40 8.46 3.73 16.90
CA LEU A 40 7.59 4.61 16.12
C LEU A 40 7.95 4.64 14.62
N VAL A 41 9.16 4.20 14.26
CA VAL A 41 9.62 4.17 12.85
C VAL A 41 9.37 2.78 12.30
N ARG A 42 8.34 2.69 11.46
CA ARG A 42 7.89 1.47 10.79
C ARG A 42 8.13 1.65 9.31
N THR A 43 8.55 0.56 8.67
CA THR A 43 8.67 0.48 7.21
C THR A 43 7.74 -0.60 6.72
N TYR A 44 6.84 -0.26 5.80
CA TYR A 44 5.84 -1.15 5.25
C TYR A 44 6.29 -1.57 3.85
N VAL A 45 6.55 -2.85 3.67
CA VAL A 45 6.85 -3.44 2.36
C VAL A 45 5.54 -3.96 1.78
N VAL A 46 5.08 -3.32 0.71
CA VAL A 46 3.87 -3.69 -0.02
C VAL A 46 4.28 -4.43 -1.29
N VAL A 47 3.81 -5.65 -1.46
CA VAL A 47 4.05 -6.49 -2.64
C VAL A 47 2.72 -6.74 -3.32
N ILE A 48 2.59 -6.34 -4.58
CA ILE A 48 1.40 -6.56 -5.40
C ILE A 48 1.76 -7.53 -6.52
N LYS A 49 1.27 -8.75 -6.42
CA LYS A 49 1.59 -9.87 -7.32
C LYS A 49 0.70 -9.90 -8.55
N TYR A 50 -0.50 -9.35 -8.47
CA TYR A 50 -1.45 -9.35 -9.58
C TYR A 50 -1.29 -8.07 -10.42
N PRO A 51 -0.92 -8.17 -11.73
CA PRO A 51 -0.62 -7.00 -12.55
C PRO A 51 -1.77 -5.99 -12.66
N ALA A 52 -3.02 -6.44 -12.78
CA ALA A 52 -4.13 -5.48 -12.92
C ALA A 52 -4.38 -4.73 -11.60
N ALA A 53 -4.23 -5.38 -10.45
CA ALA A 53 -4.28 -4.69 -9.15
C ALA A 53 -3.12 -3.70 -8.99
N ARG A 54 -1.93 -4.07 -9.48
CA ARG A 54 -0.75 -3.18 -9.51
C ARG A 54 -1.08 -1.89 -10.28
N ASP A 55 -1.62 -2.01 -11.48
CA ASP A 55 -1.91 -0.87 -12.35
C ASP A 55 -2.96 0.08 -11.77
N VAL A 56 -3.95 -0.46 -11.08
CA VAL A 56 -4.97 0.34 -10.37
C VAL A 56 -4.37 1.08 -9.18
N LEU A 57 -3.47 0.44 -8.42
CA LEU A 57 -2.90 1.02 -7.20
C LEU A 57 -1.67 1.89 -7.44
N LEU A 58 -1.03 1.75 -8.60
CA LEU A 58 0.20 2.49 -8.94
C LEU A 58 0.05 4.00 -8.82
N PRO A 59 -1.02 4.66 -9.32
CA PRO A 59 -1.18 6.11 -9.16
C PRO A 59 -1.21 6.56 -7.69
N GLU A 60 -1.94 5.83 -6.83
CA GLU A 60 -2.02 6.15 -5.40
C GLU A 60 -0.69 5.91 -4.70
N LEU A 61 0.00 4.82 -5.04
CA LEU A 61 1.30 4.46 -4.44
C LEU A 61 2.42 5.40 -4.89
N ASP A 62 2.44 5.79 -6.16
CA ASP A 62 3.39 6.77 -6.69
C ASP A 62 3.13 8.17 -6.08
N GLU A 63 1.87 8.54 -5.85
CA GLU A 63 1.53 9.82 -5.20
C GLU A 63 2.00 9.85 -3.75
N VAL A 64 1.80 8.78 -2.97
CA VAL A 64 2.23 8.77 -1.56
C VAL A 64 3.74 8.64 -1.41
N THR A 65 4.41 7.86 -2.24
CA THR A 65 5.87 7.64 -2.15
C THR A 65 6.71 8.71 -2.87
N GLY A 66 6.07 9.54 -3.71
CA GLY A 66 6.78 10.46 -4.61
C GLY A 66 7.75 9.78 -5.57
N THR A 67 7.71 8.43 -5.66
CA THR A 67 8.64 7.62 -6.43
C THR A 67 7.87 6.93 -7.53
N ARG A 68 8.25 7.19 -8.79
CA ARG A 68 7.60 6.58 -9.95
C ARG A 68 8.21 5.21 -10.22
N GLN A 69 7.42 4.15 -10.08
CA GLN A 69 7.85 2.81 -10.51
C GLN A 69 7.81 2.69 -12.04
N GLU A 70 8.78 1.99 -12.62
CA GLU A 70 8.77 1.67 -14.05
C GLU A 70 7.70 0.61 -14.35
N ALA A 71 6.82 0.90 -15.30
CA ALA A 71 5.85 -0.05 -15.81
C ALA A 71 6.57 -1.22 -16.51
N GLY A 72 6.17 -2.46 -16.22
CA GLY A 72 6.66 -3.65 -16.95
C GLY A 72 7.06 -4.86 -16.11
N ARG A 73 7.04 -4.79 -14.77
CA ARG A 73 7.26 -5.96 -13.90
C ARG A 73 5.94 -6.61 -13.50
N GLU A 74 5.83 -7.93 -13.65
CA GLU A 74 4.64 -8.70 -13.26
C GLU A 74 4.26 -8.50 -11.79
N THR A 75 5.23 -8.21 -10.92
CA THR A 75 5.04 -7.88 -9.50
C THR A 75 5.58 -6.48 -9.20
N GLY A 76 4.78 -5.67 -8.50
CA GLY A 76 5.19 -4.38 -7.97
C GLY A 76 5.57 -4.46 -6.50
N VAL A 77 6.63 -3.75 -6.09
CA VAL A 77 7.07 -3.68 -4.68
C VAL A 77 7.24 -2.21 -4.29
N TRP A 78 6.54 -1.79 -3.24
CA TRP A 78 6.67 -0.45 -2.67
C TRP A 78 7.15 -0.54 -1.23
N VAL A 79 7.93 0.45 -0.84
CA VAL A 79 8.40 0.60 0.54
C VAL A 79 7.83 1.92 1.02
N LEU A 80 6.93 1.86 2.01
CA LEU A 80 6.31 3.02 2.63
C LEU A 80 6.95 3.26 4.00
N THR A 81 7.28 4.50 4.30
CA THR A 81 7.55 4.99 5.65
C THR A 81 6.25 5.04 6.47
N SER A 82 6.36 5.21 7.78
CA SER A 82 5.21 5.45 8.66
C SER A 82 4.32 6.60 8.16
N GLU A 83 4.92 7.69 7.68
CA GLU A 83 4.17 8.87 7.22
C GLU A 83 3.42 8.60 5.92
N GLU A 84 4.05 7.92 4.97
CA GLU A 84 3.42 7.58 3.68
C GLU A 84 2.29 6.57 3.86
N ALA A 85 2.47 5.57 4.72
CA ALA A 85 1.42 4.63 5.08
C ALA A 85 0.25 5.32 5.78
N GLU A 86 0.52 6.25 6.70
CA GLU A 86 -0.53 7.06 7.33
C GLU A 86 -1.28 7.93 6.32
N ARG A 87 -0.56 8.56 5.38
CA ARG A 87 -1.15 9.37 4.32
C ARG A 87 -2.07 8.52 3.43
N LEU A 88 -1.62 7.33 3.03
CA LEU A 88 -2.41 6.37 2.25
C LEU A 88 -3.71 6.01 2.97
N CYS A 89 -3.64 5.61 4.24
CA CYS A 89 -4.82 5.22 5.03
C CYS A 89 -5.79 6.38 5.26
N ARG A 90 -5.27 7.59 5.52
CA ARG A 90 -6.12 8.78 5.74
C ARG A 90 -6.87 9.21 4.48
N ARG A 91 -6.23 9.13 3.31
CA ARG A 91 -6.87 9.47 2.02
C ARG A 91 -8.09 8.61 1.74
N GLN A 92 -7.99 7.31 2.00
CA GLN A 92 -9.11 6.39 1.84
C GLN A 92 -10.24 6.65 2.86
N ALA A 93 -9.90 7.00 4.10
CA ALA A 93 -10.90 7.32 5.12
C ALA A 93 -11.64 8.65 4.88
N GLY A 94 -11.04 9.58 4.12
CA GLY A 94 -11.61 10.90 3.82
C GLY A 94 -12.33 11.00 2.47
N GLY A 95 -12.23 9.99 1.61
CA GLY A 95 -12.92 9.90 0.32
C GLY A 95 -14.26 9.19 0.44
N ALA A 96 -15.24 9.85 1.07
CA ALA A 96 -16.65 9.45 1.08
C ALA A 96 -17.52 10.58 0.54
#